data_AF-A0A7X6XZL3-F1
#
_entry.id   AF-A0A7X6XZL3-F1
#
_cell.length_a   1.000
_cell.length_b   1.000
_cell.length_c   1.000
_cell.angle_alpha   90.00
_cell.angle_beta   90.00
_cell.angle_gamma   90.00
#
_symmetry.space_group_name_H-M   'P 1'
#
loop_
_entity.id
_entity.type
_entity.pdbx_description
1 polymer ?
#
loop_
_entity_poly.entity_id
_entity_poly.type
_entity_poly.pdbx_seq_one_letter_code
_entity_poly.pdbx_strand_id
1 'polypeptide(L)'
;MKNIKQENLENKNIKRLKIFLFSLLMIILLLSVSFLIFVSDYYKADSTAIQLTKKDEEVEVLDNLAIISPADPSDTAIIFYPGAKVEFISYIPILEKLKENGIASILIKMPFNMAIFNANAADTVFDLLPNTKNWYIGGHSMGGAMASRYASKNQDKVKGLILLGSYIYGDYPPKNTLTVYGTLNSDIEKNIDYTENILVIDGGNHAQFGNYGKQKNDPLATISQEKQQNIAVDAILDFIGQ
;
A
#
# COMPACT_ATOMS: atom_id res chain seq x y z
N MET A 1 -38.86 -48.82 -27.74
CA MET A 1 -39.09 -47.36 -27.93
C MET A 1 -38.77 -46.48 -26.71
N LYS A 2 -39.04 -46.90 -25.45
CA LYS A 2 -38.69 -46.10 -24.25
C LYS A 2 -37.17 -45.87 -24.06
N ASN A 3 -36.32 -46.89 -24.26
CA ASN A 3 -34.87 -46.78 -24.08
C ASN A 3 -34.20 -45.77 -25.04
N ILE A 4 -34.60 -45.75 -26.33
CA ILE A 4 -34.02 -44.84 -27.33
C ILE A 4 -34.37 -43.36 -27.02
N LYS A 5 -35.55 -43.08 -26.45
CA LYS A 5 -35.91 -41.72 -26.03
C LYS A 5 -35.09 -41.27 -24.81
N GLN A 6 -34.86 -42.17 -23.86
CA GLN A 6 -34.10 -41.88 -22.64
C GLN A 6 -32.61 -41.64 -22.93
N GLU A 7 -32.00 -42.47 -23.78
CA GLU A 7 -30.61 -42.30 -24.24
C GLU A 7 -30.41 -41.00 -25.06
N ASN A 8 -31.39 -40.62 -25.89
CA ASN A 8 -31.36 -39.35 -26.62
C ASN A 8 -31.53 -38.12 -25.70
N LEU A 9 -32.34 -38.22 -24.63
CA LEU A 9 -32.49 -37.19 -23.61
C LEU A 9 -31.19 -37.01 -22.81
N GLU A 10 -30.55 -38.11 -22.44
CA GLU A 10 -29.28 -38.14 -21.71
C GLU A 10 -28.13 -37.54 -22.53
N ASN A 11 -28.00 -37.94 -23.81
CA ASN A 11 -27.03 -37.35 -24.74
C ASN A 11 -27.26 -35.85 -24.98
N LYS A 12 -28.53 -35.40 -25.04
CA LYS A 12 -28.88 -33.99 -25.17
C LYS A 12 -28.52 -33.18 -23.91
N ASN A 13 -28.70 -33.76 -22.72
CA ASN A 13 -28.31 -33.15 -21.45
C ASN A 13 -26.79 -33.04 -21.31
N ILE A 14 -26.04 -34.08 -21.70
CA ILE A 14 -24.57 -34.04 -21.74
C ILE A 14 -24.06 -32.96 -22.71
N LYS A 15 -24.66 -32.84 -23.91
CA LYS A 15 -24.29 -31.80 -24.87
C LYS A 15 -24.56 -30.39 -24.33
N ARG A 16 -25.71 -30.16 -23.68
CA ARG A 16 -26.05 -28.89 -23.03
C ARG A 16 -25.09 -28.55 -21.89
N LEU A 17 -24.73 -29.54 -21.06
CA LEU A 17 -23.75 -29.38 -19.99
C LEU A 17 -22.37 -29.00 -20.55
N LYS A 18 -21.91 -29.66 -21.62
CA LYS A 18 -20.64 -29.31 -22.29
C LYS A 18 -20.65 -27.88 -22.84
N ILE A 19 -21.73 -27.46 -23.48
CA ILE A 19 -21.88 -26.08 -23.98
C ILE A 19 -21.90 -25.09 -22.82
N PHE A 20 -22.60 -25.40 -21.73
CA PHE A 20 -22.61 -24.56 -20.53
C PHE A 20 -21.23 -24.44 -19.91
N LEU A 21 -20.51 -25.55 -19.69
CA LEU A 21 -19.16 -25.56 -19.13
C LEU A 21 -18.18 -24.81 -20.04
N PHE A 22 -18.27 -24.99 -21.35
CA PHE A 22 -17.46 -24.24 -22.31
C PHE A 22 -17.76 -22.74 -22.27
N SER A 23 -19.04 -22.36 -22.21
CA SER A 23 -19.44 -20.95 -22.10
C SER A 23 -18.95 -20.33 -20.80
N LEU A 24 -19.08 -21.05 -19.68
CA LEU A 24 -18.57 -20.65 -18.38
C LEU A 24 -17.05 -20.47 -18.40
N LEU A 25 -16.31 -21.41 -19.01
CA LEU A 25 -14.87 -21.31 -19.18
C LEU A 25 -14.48 -20.07 -20.00
N MET A 26 -15.20 -19.78 -21.09
CA MET A 26 -14.95 -18.59 -21.91
C MET A 26 -15.20 -17.29 -21.14
N ILE A 27 -16.25 -17.25 -20.30
CA ILE A 27 -16.53 -16.10 -19.43
C ILE A 27 -15.41 -15.92 -18.41
N ILE A 28 -14.96 -17.00 -17.75
CA ILE A 28 -13.85 -16.94 -16.78
C ILE A 28 -12.56 -16.47 -17.45
N LEU A 29 -12.28 -16.95 -18.67
CA LEU A 29 -11.11 -16.52 -19.43
C LEU A 29 -11.18 -15.02 -19.77
N LEU A 30 -12.35 -14.56 -20.23
CA LEU A 30 -12.56 -13.14 -20.55
C LEU A 30 -12.42 -12.25 -19.30
N LEU A 31 -12.98 -12.65 -18.16
CA LEU A 31 -12.83 -11.93 -16.90
C LEU A 31 -11.37 -11.93 -16.42
N SER A 32 -10.67 -13.06 -16.54
CA SER A 32 -9.25 -13.17 -16.18
C SER A 32 -8.38 -12.25 -17.03
N VAL A 33 -8.57 -12.25 -18.35
CA VAL A 33 -7.83 -11.36 -19.26
C VAL A 33 -8.14 -9.90 -18.98
N SER A 34 -9.42 -9.56 -18.78
CA SER A 34 -9.83 -8.20 -18.42
C SER A 34 -9.21 -7.74 -17.10
N PHE A 35 -9.16 -8.63 -16.09
CA PHE A 35 -8.52 -8.36 -14.82
C PHE A 35 -7.02 -8.13 -14.97
N LEU A 36 -6.32 -9.00 -15.72
CA LEU A 36 -4.89 -8.86 -15.98
C LEU A 36 -4.55 -7.54 -16.69
N ILE A 37 -5.35 -7.14 -17.68
CA ILE A 37 -5.19 -5.84 -18.35
C ILE A 37 -5.36 -4.69 -17.34
N PHE A 38 -6.41 -4.75 -16.51
CA PHE A 38 -6.70 -3.72 -15.52
C PHE A 38 -5.59 -3.53 -14.48
N VAL A 39 -5.01 -4.63 -13.99
CA VAL A 39 -3.93 -4.60 -12.98
C VAL A 39 -2.54 -4.32 -13.56
N SER A 40 -2.34 -4.52 -14.87
CA SER A 40 -1.07 -4.22 -15.54
C SER A 40 -0.89 -2.73 -15.83
N ASP A 41 -1.98 -1.97 -15.90
CA ASP A 41 -1.94 -0.51 -15.94
C ASP A 41 -1.69 -0.01 -14.51
N TYR A 42 -0.57 0.65 -14.23
CA TYR A 42 -0.23 1.20 -12.92
C TYR A 42 0.80 2.34 -13.04
N TYR A 43 0.88 3.20 -12.02
CA TYR A 43 1.86 4.27 -11.94
C TYR A 43 3.24 3.70 -11.63
N LYS A 44 4.18 3.97 -12.53
CA LYS A 44 5.57 3.53 -12.39
C LYS A 44 6.36 4.54 -11.57
N ALA A 45 7.39 4.03 -10.90
CA ALA A 45 8.32 4.87 -10.17
C ALA A 45 9.06 5.83 -11.12
N ASP A 46 9.29 7.05 -10.65
CA ASP A 46 10.07 8.04 -11.38
C ASP A 46 11.59 7.77 -11.29
N SER A 47 12.38 8.60 -11.96
CA SER A 47 13.83 8.46 -12.00
C SER A 47 14.51 8.64 -10.65
N THR A 48 13.90 9.36 -9.71
CA THR A 48 14.44 9.58 -8.36
C THR A 48 14.38 8.27 -7.59
N ALA A 49 13.20 7.64 -7.53
CA ALA A 49 13.02 6.35 -6.88
C ALA A 49 13.89 5.24 -7.52
N ILE A 50 13.95 5.17 -8.85
CA ILE A 50 14.76 4.17 -9.57
C ILE A 50 16.27 4.34 -9.33
N GLN A 51 16.75 5.56 -9.10
CA GLN A 51 18.17 5.80 -8.85
C GLN A 51 18.59 5.29 -7.47
N LEU A 52 17.73 5.42 -6.46
CA LEU A 52 18.02 4.97 -5.10
C LEU A 52 18.16 3.45 -5.02
N THR A 53 17.35 2.70 -5.78
CA THR A 53 17.48 1.23 -5.85
C THR A 53 18.79 0.74 -6.48
N LYS A 54 19.56 1.62 -7.13
CA LYS A 54 20.79 1.26 -7.87
C LYS A 54 22.06 1.75 -7.20
N LYS A 55 21.97 2.77 -6.35
CA LYS A 55 23.13 3.49 -5.81
C LYS A 55 23.41 3.14 -4.36
N ASP A 56 22.42 2.64 -3.64
CA ASP A 56 22.49 2.54 -2.18
C ASP A 56 22.65 1.07 -1.75
N GLU A 57 23.79 0.75 -1.13
CA GLU A 57 24.02 -0.57 -0.51
C GLU A 57 23.08 -0.80 0.69
N GLU A 58 22.46 0.27 1.20
CA GLU A 58 21.52 0.25 2.32
C GLU A 58 20.05 0.06 1.89
N VAL A 59 19.79 -0.06 0.59
CA VAL A 59 18.46 -0.35 0.02
C VAL A 59 18.49 -1.71 -0.69
N GLU A 60 17.99 -2.74 -0.02
CA GLU A 60 17.89 -4.09 -0.56
C GLU A 60 16.48 -4.31 -1.14
N VAL A 61 16.39 -4.39 -2.47
CA VAL A 61 15.12 -4.68 -3.17
C VAL A 61 15.01 -6.18 -3.48
N LEU A 62 14.05 -6.83 -2.84
CA LEU A 62 13.74 -8.26 -2.98
C LEU A 62 12.48 -8.51 -3.82
N ASP A 63 12.16 -9.78 -4.04
CA ASP A 63 11.02 -10.19 -4.88
C ASP A 63 9.66 -9.67 -4.36
N ASN A 64 9.50 -9.59 -3.04
CA ASN A 64 8.24 -9.29 -2.35
C ASN A 64 8.29 -8.05 -1.43
N LEU A 65 9.45 -7.43 -1.24
CA LEU A 65 9.61 -6.24 -0.39
C LEU A 65 10.92 -5.51 -0.72
N ALA A 66 11.11 -4.32 -0.14
CA ALA A 66 12.40 -3.66 -0.03
C ALA A 66 12.72 -3.39 1.44
N ILE A 67 14.00 -3.54 1.81
CA ILE A 67 14.53 -3.22 3.12
C ILE A 67 15.38 -1.97 2.97
N ILE A 68 15.10 -0.95 3.77
CA ILE A 68 15.82 0.32 3.81
C ILE A 68 16.40 0.44 5.22
N SER A 69 17.71 0.24 5.36
CA SER A 69 18.38 0.11 6.65
C SER A 69 19.41 1.21 6.86
N PRO A 70 19.34 2.00 7.94
CA PRO A 70 20.40 2.97 8.24
C PRO A 70 21.71 2.27 8.63
N ALA A 71 22.85 2.93 8.40
CA ALA A 71 24.16 2.47 8.85
C ALA A 71 24.23 2.28 10.38
N ASP A 72 23.58 3.17 11.14
CA ASP A 72 23.46 3.11 12.60
C ASP A 72 21.97 3.08 12.99
N PRO A 73 21.36 1.88 13.06
CA PRO A 73 19.93 1.75 13.32
C PRO A 73 19.56 2.01 14.77
N SER A 74 18.49 2.79 14.95
CA SER A 74 17.75 2.81 16.22
C SER A 74 17.04 1.47 16.47
N ASP A 75 16.36 1.34 17.61
CA ASP A 75 15.49 0.19 17.89
C ASP A 75 14.08 0.32 17.29
N THR A 76 13.91 1.22 16.31
CA THR A 76 12.62 1.56 15.69
C THR A 76 12.61 1.27 14.19
N ALA A 77 11.52 0.65 13.72
CA ALA A 77 11.30 0.40 12.30
C ALA A 77 9.84 0.58 11.87
N ILE A 78 9.65 0.84 10.58
CA ILE A 78 8.34 1.04 9.96
C ILE A 78 8.08 -0.02 8.90
N ILE A 79 6.92 -0.67 8.96
CA ILE A 79 6.39 -1.46 7.85
C ILE A 79 5.52 -0.56 6.99
N PHE A 80 5.80 -0.42 5.69
CA PHE A 80 5.10 0.52 4.82
C PHE A 80 4.33 -0.16 3.69
N TYR A 81 3.04 0.18 3.55
CA TYR A 81 2.15 -0.35 2.52
C TYR A 81 1.92 0.69 1.41
N PRO A 82 2.25 0.36 0.15
CA PRO A 82 2.09 1.29 -0.96
C PRO A 82 0.62 1.51 -1.35
N GLY A 83 0.36 2.66 -1.97
CA GLY A 83 -0.95 2.99 -2.56
C GLY A 83 -1.34 2.09 -3.73
N ALA A 84 -2.64 2.08 -4.05
CA ALA A 84 -3.20 1.25 -5.10
C ALA A 84 -2.68 1.64 -6.49
N LYS A 85 -2.34 0.63 -7.30
CA LYS A 85 -1.80 0.81 -8.65
C LYS A 85 -0.56 1.71 -8.67
N VAL A 86 0.25 1.71 -7.61
CA VAL A 86 1.54 2.40 -7.56
C VAL A 86 2.64 1.38 -7.38
N GLU A 87 3.68 1.45 -8.21
CA GLU A 87 4.87 0.63 -8.07
C GLU A 87 5.55 0.89 -6.73
N PHE A 88 5.75 -0.16 -5.92
CA PHE A 88 6.13 0.00 -4.52
C PHE A 88 7.41 0.83 -4.30
N ILE A 89 8.43 0.68 -5.15
CA ILE A 89 9.70 1.43 -5.03
C ILE A 89 9.51 2.96 -5.11
N SER A 90 8.35 3.45 -5.57
CA SER A 90 8.01 4.87 -5.57
C SER A 90 8.02 5.50 -4.16
N TYR A 91 7.94 4.69 -3.09
CA TYR A 91 8.00 5.21 -1.71
C TYR A 91 9.41 5.16 -1.11
N ILE A 92 10.41 4.62 -1.81
CA ILE A 92 11.79 4.60 -1.31
C ILE A 92 12.31 6.01 -0.96
N PRO A 93 12.11 7.07 -1.77
CA PRO A 93 12.62 8.40 -1.43
C PRO A 93 12.13 8.99 -0.10
N ILE A 94 10.85 8.77 0.26
CA ILE A 94 10.36 9.25 1.58
C ILE A 94 10.87 8.37 2.73
N LEU A 95 11.04 7.07 2.50
CA LEU A 95 11.60 6.14 3.49
C LEU A 95 13.11 6.32 3.67
N GLU A 96 13.83 6.75 2.63
CA GLU A 96 15.25 7.12 2.71
C GLU A 96 15.45 8.32 3.65
N LYS A 97 14.56 9.32 3.61
CA LYS A 97 14.61 10.44 4.57
C LYS A 97 14.43 10.00 6.02
N LEU A 98 13.66 8.94 6.26
CA LEU A 98 13.53 8.33 7.59
C LEU A 98 14.78 7.53 7.96
N LYS A 99 15.39 6.83 6.99
CA LYS A 99 16.68 6.16 7.13
C LYS A 99 17.77 7.14 7.58
N GLU A 100 17.82 8.35 7.00
CA GLU A 100 18.78 9.40 7.40
C GLU A 100 18.67 9.79 8.88
N ASN A 101 17.54 9.48 9.54
CA ASN A 101 17.28 9.70 10.96
C ASN A 101 17.34 8.39 11.78
N GLY A 102 17.96 7.33 11.26
CA GLY A 102 18.15 6.07 12.01
C GLY A 102 16.90 5.21 12.11
N ILE A 103 15.85 5.47 11.32
CA ILE A 103 14.64 4.65 11.25
C ILE A 103 14.75 3.65 10.09
N ALA A 104 14.76 2.36 10.41
CA ALA A 104 14.68 1.33 9.38
C ALA A 104 13.27 1.22 8.79
N SER A 105 13.14 0.85 7.52
CA SER A 105 11.85 0.67 6.87
C SER A 105 11.78 -0.60 6.04
N ILE A 106 10.62 -1.28 6.09
CA ILE A 106 10.29 -2.43 5.26
C ILE A 106 9.11 -2.07 4.37
N LEU A 107 9.39 -1.85 3.10
CA LEU A 107 8.41 -1.45 2.10
C LEU A 107 7.87 -2.68 1.36
N ILE A 108 6.59 -2.98 1.51
CA ILE A 108 6.01 -4.21 0.98
C ILE A 108 5.62 -4.07 -0.49
N LYS A 109 6.00 -5.05 -1.32
CA LYS A 109 5.48 -5.17 -2.68
C LYS A 109 4.17 -5.93 -2.66
N MET A 110 3.09 -5.22 -2.94
CA MET A 110 1.74 -5.80 -2.93
C MET A 110 1.43 -6.55 -4.23
N PRO A 111 0.70 -7.69 -4.17
CA PRO A 111 0.19 -8.34 -5.38
C PRO A 111 -0.62 -7.34 -6.21
N PHE A 112 -0.35 -7.29 -7.51
CA PHE A 112 -1.04 -6.38 -8.44
C PHE A 112 -0.93 -4.89 -8.06
N ASN A 113 0.08 -4.50 -7.28
CA ASN A 113 0.24 -3.15 -6.72
C ASN A 113 -0.97 -2.69 -5.88
N MET A 114 -1.66 -3.62 -5.20
CA MET A 114 -2.86 -3.30 -4.43
C MET A 114 -2.87 -4.02 -3.08
N ALA A 115 -2.81 -3.25 -1.99
CA ALA A 115 -2.69 -3.79 -0.64
C ALA A 115 -3.87 -4.67 -0.20
N ILE A 116 -5.05 -4.53 -0.83
CA ILE A 116 -6.23 -5.36 -0.51
C ILE A 116 -5.97 -6.86 -0.72
N PHE A 117 -5.06 -7.24 -1.62
CA PHE A 117 -4.72 -8.63 -1.90
C PHE A 117 -3.74 -9.25 -0.89
N ASN A 118 -3.09 -8.44 -0.05
CA ASN A 118 -2.17 -8.93 0.97
C ASN A 118 -2.13 -8.04 2.22
N ALA A 119 -3.29 -7.79 2.81
CA ALA A 119 -3.41 -6.93 3.99
C ALA A 119 -2.73 -7.48 5.26
N ASN A 120 -2.29 -8.75 5.25
CA ASN A 120 -1.56 -9.37 6.37
C ASN A 120 -0.05 -9.50 6.09
N ALA A 121 0.49 -8.84 5.06
CA ALA A 121 1.89 -8.96 4.67
C ALA A 121 2.89 -8.62 5.78
N ALA A 122 2.48 -7.84 6.79
CA ALA A 122 3.31 -7.45 7.91
C ALA A 122 3.70 -8.66 8.80
N ASP A 123 2.92 -9.74 8.80
CA ASP A 123 3.24 -10.93 9.60
C ASP A 123 4.58 -11.57 9.22
N THR A 124 5.06 -11.37 7.99
CA THR A 124 6.33 -11.95 7.52
C THR A 124 7.55 -11.05 7.77
N VAL A 125 7.37 -9.91 8.44
CA VAL A 125 8.38 -8.84 8.48
C VAL A 125 9.12 -8.74 9.80
N PHE A 126 8.45 -9.01 10.93
CA PHE A 126 9.01 -8.75 12.26
C PHE A 126 10.33 -9.48 12.52
N ASP A 127 10.50 -10.68 11.96
CA ASP A 127 11.71 -11.49 12.13
C ASP A 127 12.88 -11.03 11.25
N LEU A 128 12.66 -10.13 10.27
CA LEU A 128 13.69 -9.63 9.36
C LEU A 128 14.63 -8.63 10.05
N LEU A 129 14.13 -7.88 11.04
CA LEU A 129 14.90 -6.90 11.81
C LEU A 129 14.83 -7.22 13.31
N PRO A 130 15.55 -8.26 13.79
CA PRO A 130 15.38 -8.83 15.14
C PRO A 130 15.76 -7.88 16.28
N ASN A 131 16.51 -6.81 16.00
CA ASN A 131 16.90 -5.81 17.00
C ASN A 131 15.83 -4.72 17.20
N THR A 132 14.76 -4.71 16.41
CA THR A 132 13.68 -3.72 16.50
C THR A 132 12.78 -4.00 17.69
N LYS A 133 12.59 -2.99 18.55
CA LYS A 133 11.67 -3.03 19.70
C LYS A 133 10.41 -2.20 19.46
N ASN A 134 10.50 -1.19 18.60
CA ASN A 134 9.43 -0.24 18.34
C ASN A 134 8.98 -0.38 16.88
N TRP A 135 7.95 -1.19 16.66
CA TRP A 135 7.36 -1.36 15.34
C TRP A 135 6.24 -0.37 15.11
N TYR A 136 6.32 0.35 14.01
CA TYR A 136 5.23 1.13 13.47
C TYR A 136 4.80 0.50 12.15
N ILE A 137 3.53 0.70 11.78
CA ILE A 137 3.03 0.33 10.47
C ILE A 137 2.39 1.56 9.84
N GLY A 138 2.58 1.73 8.54
CA GLY A 138 1.97 2.82 7.83
C GLY A 138 1.69 2.50 6.39
N GLY A 139 1.07 3.45 5.70
CA GLY A 139 0.86 3.32 4.28
C GLY A 139 0.22 4.55 3.66
N HIS A 140 0.22 4.54 2.33
CA HIS A 140 -0.38 5.59 1.53
C HIS A 140 -1.73 5.16 0.97
N SER A 141 -2.77 6.01 1.05
CA SER A 141 -4.07 5.79 0.39
C SER A 141 -4.66 4.41 0.75
N MET A 142 -4.97 3.55 -0.23
CA MET A 142 -5.40 2.16 -0.01
C MET A 142 -4.41 1.34 0.83
N GLY A 143 -3.10 1.57 0.68
CA GLY A 143 -2.07 0.96 1.51
C GLY A 143 -2.24 1.36 2.98
N GLY A 144 -2.52 2.64 3.24
CA GLY A 144 -2.84 3.16 4.57
C GLY A 144 -4.11 2.52 5.16
N ALA A 145 -5.17 2.37 4.37
CA ALA A 145 -6.38 1.68 4.82
C ALA A 145 -6.11 0.21 5.22
N MET A 146 -5.26 -0.51 4.46
CA MET A 146 -4.91 -1.89 4.78
C MET A 146 -3.91 -2.00 5.94
N ALA A 147 -2.97 -1.06 6.07
CA ALA A 147 -2.11 -0.92 7.23
C ALA A 147 -2.94 -0.66 8.50
N SER A 148 -3.94 0.24 8.42
CA SER A 148 -4.88 0.52 9.51
C SER A 148 -5.69 -0.72 9.89
N ARG A 149 -6.20 -1.46 8.90
CA ARG A 149 -6.90 -2.73 9.13
C ARG A 149 -6.01 -3.76 9.82
N TYR A 150 -4.74 -3.84 9.42
CA TYR A 150 -3.78 -4.75 10.05
C TYR A 150 -3.51 -4.34 11.49
N ALA A 151 -3.19 -3.06 11.73
CA ALA A 151 -2.90 -2.50 13.04
C ALA A 151 -4.08 -2.71 14.01
N SER A 152 -5.30 -2.41 13.55
CA SER A 152 -6.56 -2.63 14.30
C SER A 152 -6.67 -4.05 14.87
N LYS A 153 -6.24 -5.06 14.09
CA LYS A 153 -6.28 -6.48 14.45
C LYS A 153 -5.04 -6.99 15.20
N ASN A 154 -3.98 -6.19 15.28
CA ASN A 154 -2.68 -6.58 15.82
C ASN A 154 -2.11 -5.45 16.69
N GLN A 155 -2.94 -4.84 17.55
CA GLN A 155 -2.55 -3.66 18.34
C GLN A 155 -1.40 -3.94 19.31
N ASP A 156 -1.17 -5.21 19.65
CA ASP A 156 -0.06 -5.71 20.46
C ASP A 156 1.28 -5.77 19.71
N LYS A 157 1.26 -5.83 18.37
CA LYS A 157 2.48 -5.93 17.55
C LYS A 157 3.04 -4.59 17.11
N VAL A 158 2.23 -3.54 17.06
CA VAL A 158 2.63 -2.21 16.54
C VAL A 158 2.31 -1.11 17.54
N LYS A 159 3.31 -0.25 17.81
CA LYS A 159 3.20 0.89 18.73
C LYS A 159 2.37 2.03 18.17
N GLY A 160 2.38 2.22 16.86
CA GLY A 160 1.62 3.27 16.20
C GLY A 160 1.35 3.00 14.73
N LEU A 161 0.37 3.75 14.22
CA LEU A 161 -0.10 3.71 12.84
C LEU A 161 0.22 5.04 12.14
N ILE A 162 0.78 5.01 10.93
CA ILE A 162 1.13 6.20 10.15
C ILE A 162 0.36 6.20 8.83
N LEU A 163 -0.51 7.19 8.63
CA LEU A 163 -1.42 7.27 7.49
C LEU A 163 -1.07 8.46 6.62
N LEU A 164 -0.61 8.19 5.40
CA LEU A 164 -0.33 9.21 4.39
C LEU A 164 -1.47 9.25 3.39
N GLY A 165 -2.11 10.41 3.21
CA GLY A 165 -3.25 10.56 2.31
C GLY A 165 -4.40 9.57 2.56
N SER A 166 -4.56 9.11 3.81
CA SER A 166 -5.54 8.11 4.25
C SER A 166 -6.01 8.41 5.68
N TYR A 167 -7.01 7.66 6.16
CA TYR A 167 -7.66 7.84 7.46
C TYR A 167 -7.83 6.48 8.15
N ILE A 168 -8.12 6.50 9.45
CA ILE A 168 -8.28 5.27 10.24
C ILE A 168 -9.40 4.42 9.62
N TYR A 169 -9.04 3.19 9.26
CA TYR A 169 -9.95 2.15 8.82
C TYR A 169 -9.88 0.99 9.82
N GLY A 170 -10.96 0.79 10.58
CA GLY A 170 -11.02 -0.14 11.71
C GLY A 170 -11.13 0.59 13.05
N ASP A 171 -10.62 -0.02 14.10
CA ASP A 171 -10.74 0.42 15.50
C ASP A 171 -9.37 0.71 16.16
N TYR A 172 -8.36 1.06 15.35
CA TYR A 172 -7.06 1.46 15.89
C TYR A 172 -7.15 2.83 16.60
N PRO A 173 -6.53 3.02 17.79
CA PRO A 173 -6.71 4.23 18.57
C PRO A 173 -6.19 5.50 17.87
N PRO A 174 -6.98 6.59 17.76
CA PRO A 174 -6.53 7.86 17.17
C PRO A 174 -5.28 8.45 17.85
N LYS A 175 -5.21 8.36 19.19
CA LYS A 175 -4.02 8.80 19.96
C LYS A 175 -2.71 8.09 19.58
N ASN A 176 -2.79 6.89 18.99
CA ASN A 176 -1.64 6.11 18.52
C ASN A 176 -1.55 6.12 16.98
N THR A 177 -2.26 7.03 16.32
CA THR A 177 -2.25 7.16 14.86
C THR A 177 -1.79 8.55 14.47
N LEU A 178 -0.83 8.66 13.55
CA LEU A 178 -0.54 9.90 12.84
C LEU A 178 -1.28 9.89 11.50
N THR A 179 -2.08 10.92 11.24
CA THR A 179 -2.75 11.12 9.95
C THR A 179 -2.21 12.36 9.25
N VAL A 180 -1.62 12.19 8.08
CA VAL A 180 -1.03 13.28 7.28
C VAL A 180 -1.69 13.32 5.90
N TYR A 181 -2.23 14.46 5.51
CA TYR A 181 -2.78 14.67 4.16
C TYR A 181 -2.59 16.11 3.71
N GLY A 182 -2.66 16.36 2.40
CA GLY A 182 -2.57 17.72 1.86
C GLY A 182 -3.94 18.40 1.71
N THR A 183 -3.98 19.73 1.72
CA THR A 183 -5.23 20.50 1.51
C THR A 183 -5.85 20.28 0.13
N LEU A 184 -5.07 19.77 -0.84
CA LEU A 184 -5.49 19.43 -2.19
C LEU A 184 -5.66 17.90 -2.37
N ASN A 185 -5.96 17.20 -1.28
CA ASN A 185 -6.42 15.80 -1.26
C ASN A 185 -7.94 15.79 -1.01
N SER A 186 -8.73 15.75 -2.08
CA SER A 186 -10.18 15.94 -2.02
C SER A 186 -10.89 14.91 -1.13
N ASP A 187 -11.84 15.40 -0.33
CA ASP A 187 -12.85 14.61 0.41
C ASP A 187 -12.33 13.68 1.52
N ILE A 188 -11.04 13.72 1.86
CA ILE A 188 -10.51 12.90 2.96
C ILE A 188 -11.08 13.32 4.33
N GLU A 189 -11.20 14.62 4.57
CA GLU A 189 -11.70 15.21 5.83
C GLU A 189 -13.09 14.70 6.20
N LYS A 190 -13.94 14.40 5.21
CA LYS A 190 -15.30 13.90 5.43
C LYS A 190 -15.34 12.51 6.06
N ASN A 191 -14.22 11.79 6.03
CA ASN A 191 -14.08 10.43 6.57
C ASN A 191 -13.28 10.41 7.90
N ILE A 192 -12.92 11.59 8.43
CA ILE A 192 -12.17 11.72 9.66
C ILE A 192 -13.11 12.29 10.74
N ASP A 193 -13.42 11.48 11.75
CA ASP A 193 -14.25 11.84 12.90
C ASP A 193 -13.45 11.98 14.22
N TYR A 194 -12.12 11.95 14.12
CA TYR A 194 -11.16 12.11 15.20
C TYR A 194 -10.32 13.38 15.04
N THR A 195 -9.60 13.79 16.08
CA THR A 195 -8.89 15.09 16.11
C THR A 195 -7.41 14.99 16.47
N GLU A 196 -7.01 13.87 17.04
CA GLU A 196 -5.67 13.60 17.54
C GLU A 196 -4.69 13.38 16.39
N ASN A 197 -3.49 13.96 16.51
CA ASN A 197 -2.34 13.70 15.63
C ASN A 197 -2.67 13.81 14.12
N ILE A 198 -3.40 14.87 13.75
CA ILE A 198 -3.69 15.19 12.35
C ILE A 198 -2.80 16.33 11.90
N LEU A 199 -2.08 16.12 10.79
CA LEU A 199 -1.36 17.17 10.08
C LEU A 199 -1.97 17.37 8.69
N VAL A 200 -2.39 18.60 8.41
CA VAL A 200 -2.83 19.03 7.09
C VAL A 200 -1.74 19.86 6.43
N ILE A 201 -1.16 19.35 5.35
CA ILE A 201 -0.08 20.02 4.60
C ILE A 201 -0.70 21.01 3.61
N ASP A 202 -0.56 22.30 3.90
CA ASP A 202 -1.03 23.33 2.98
C ASP A 202 -0.33 23.27 1.63
N GLY A 203 -1.13 23.24 0.57
CA GLY A 203 -0.69 23.11 -0.81
C GLY A 203 -0.27 21.71 -1.24
N GLY A 204 -0.24 20.74 -0.31
CA GLY A 204 0.04 19.35 -0.64
C GLY A 204 -1.14 18.65 -1.31
N ASN A 205 -0.88 17.60 -2.08
CA ASN A 205 -1.93 16.76 -2.69
C ASN A 205 -1.80 15.29 -2.27
N HIS A 206 -2.63 14.43 -2.86
CA HIS A 206 -2.62 13.00 -2.59
C HIS A 206 -1.36 12.29 -3.14
N ALA A 207 -1.04 12.44 -4.42
CA ALA A 207 0.05 11.69 -5.06
C ALA A 207 1.47 11.95 -4.52
N GLN A 208 1.77 13.16 -4.03
CA GLN A 208 3.16 13.57 -3.72
C GLN A 208 3.80 12.85 -2.53
N PHE A 209 3.08 11.98 -1.81
CA PHE A 209 3.71 11.06 -0.85
C PHE A 209 4.57 9.99 -1.52
N GLY A 210 4.40 9.72 -2.82
CA GLY A 210 5.24 8.80 -3.59
C GLY A 210 5.78 9.40 -4.88
N ASN A 211 6.89 8.85 -5.35
CA ASN A 211 7.65 9.23 -6.54
C ASN A 211 7.20 8.48 -7.78
N TYR A 212 6.00 8.79 -8.24
CA TYR A 212 5.39 8.18 -9.44
C TYR A 212 4.68 9.19 -10.35
N GLY A 213 4.91 10.48 -10.11
CA GLY A 213 4.33 11.58 -10.87
C GLY A 213 2.87 11.86 -10.54
N LYS A 214 2.17 12.50 -11.50
CA LYS A 214 0.78 12.92 -11.31
C LYS A 214 -0.18 11.73 -11.40
N GLN A 215 -1.01 11.58 -10.38
CA GLN A 215 -2.13 10.64 -10.40
C GLN A 215 -3.35 11.24 -11.11
N LYS A 216 -4.07 10.42 -11.87
CA LYS A 216 -5.28 10.82 -12.59
C LYS A 216 -6.36 11.27 -11.60
N ASN A 217 -6.97 12.42 -11.89
CA ASN A 217 -8.01 13.10 -11.10
C ASN A 217 -7.54 13.75 -9.79
N ASP A 218 -6.29 13.57 -9.38
CA ASP A 218 -5.75 14.31 -8.25
C ASP A 218 -5.61 15.80 -8.61
N PRO A 219 -6.01 16.71 -7.71
CA PRO A 219 -5.65 18.12 -7.80
C PRO A 219 -4.14 18.32 -7.90
N LEU A 220 -3.73 19.37 -8.63
CA LEU A 220 -2.31 19.75 -8.70
C LEU A 220 -1.89 20.37 -7.37
N ALA A 221 -0.79 19.89 -6.79
CA ALA A 221 -0.18 20.52 -5.63
C ALA A 221 0.34 21.93 -5.95
N THR A 222 0.40 22.80 -4.94
CA THR A 222 1.01 24.14 -5.03
C THR A 222 2.39 24.21 -4.37
N ILE A 223 2.80 23.13 -3.68
CA ILE A 223 4.17 22.94 -3.18
C ILE A 223 4.84 21.78 -3.92
N SER A 224 6.18 21.76 -3.93
CA SER A 224 6.93 20.65 -4.52
C SER A 224 6.72 19.35 -3.75
N GLN A 225 6.88 18.24 -4.46
CA GLN A 225 6.87 16.90 -3.89
C GLN A 225 7.87 16.76 -2.74
N GLU A 226 9.11 17.20 -2.94
CA GLU A 226 10.16 17.14 -1.93
C GLU A 226 9.76 17.91 -0.66
N LYS A 227 9.16 19.10 -0.81
CA LYS A 227 8.68 19.90 0.32
C LYS A 227 7.57 19.18 1.08
N GLN A 228 6.61 18.58 0.37
CA GLN A 228 5.55 17.80 1.00
C GLN A 228 6.10 16.58 1.75
N GLN A 229 7.05 15.86 1.15
CA GLN A 229 7.68 14.70 1.78
C GLN A 229 8.49 15.09 3.01
N ASN A 230 9.24 16.19 2.99
CA ASN A 230 9.97 16.68 4.16
C ASN A 230 9.02 17.00 5.32
N ILE A 231 7.94 17.75 5.06
CA ILE A 231 6.92 18.06 6.08
C ILE A 231 6.31 16.78 6.67
N ALA A 232 6.03 15.79 5.82
CA ALA A 232 5.49 14.50 6.27
C ALA A 232 6.50 13.70 7.10
N VAL A 233 7.78 13.72 6.73
CA VAL A 233 8.87 13.06 7.45
C VAL A 233 9.06 13.69 8.83
N ASP A 234 9.12 15.02 8.91
CA ASP A 234 9.24 15.74 10.18
C ASP A 234 8.10 15.33 11.13
N ALA A 235 6.87 15.28 10.63
CA ALA A 235 5.72 14.85 11.42
C ALA A 235 5.79 13.38 11.88
N ILE A 236 6.36 12.50 11.05
CA ILE A 236 6.58 11.09 11.39
C ILE A 236 7.62 10.98 12.51
N LEU A 237 8.73 11.71 12.42
CA LEU A 237 9.80 11.70 13.41
C LEU A 237 9.28 12.23 14.77
N ASP A 238 8.59 13.38 14.74
CA ASP A 238 7.94 13.95 15.93
C ASP A 238 6.97 12.95 16.58
N PHE A 239 6.17 12.23 15.78
CA PHE A 239 5.21 11.25 16.27
C PHE A 239 5.87 10.00 16.87
N ILE A 240 6.98 9.55 16.28
CA ILE A 240 7.76 8.41 16.78
C ILE A 240 8.53 8.78 18.05
N GLY A 241 8.77 10.07 18.29
CA GLY A 241 9.49 10.62 19.44
C GLY A 241 10.99 10.72 19.22
N GLN A 242 11.40 11.07 17.99
CA GLN A 242 12.78 11.41 17.64
C GLN A 242 12.97 12.92 17.46
#